data_AF-A0A1L9QM81-F1
#
_entry.id   AF-A0A1L9QM81-F1
#
_cell.length_a   1.000
_cell.length_b   1.000
_cell.length_c   1.000
_cell.angle_alpha   90.00
_cell.angle_beta   90.00
_cell.angle_gamma   90.00
#
_symmetry.space_group_name_H-M   'P 1'
#
loop_
_entity.id
_entity.type
_entity.pdbx_description
1 polymer ?
#
loop_
_entity_poly.entity_id
_entity_poly.type
_entity_poly.pdbx_seq_one_letter_code
_entity_poly.pdbx_strand_id
1 'polypeptide(L)'
;MFAGDRYSDYLYFHGMAVQTAEAMAEWLHAKIRRELGFGDEEPDNVRDMFKQRYHGSRYSFGYPACPNMEDQYKQLELLGSDRINMYSAARYSIYKLYQVR
;
A
#
# COMPACT_ATOMS: atom_id res chain seq x y z
N MET A 1 6.21 -16.52 19.09
CA MET A 1 7.14 -15.39 19.33
C MET A 1 6.72 -14.57 20.54
N PHE A 2 5.42 -14.25 20.72
CA PHE A 2 4.93 -13.57 21.93
C PHE A 2 5.04 -14.42 23.22
N ALA A 3 4.74 -15.72 23.14
CA ALA A 3 4.84 -16.65 24.28
C ALA A 3 6.27 -17.02 24.70
N GLY A 4 7.30 -16.49 24.03
CA GLY A 4 8.71 -16.81 24.29
C GLY A 4 9.56 -15.61 24.67
N ASP A 5 8.93 -14.50 25.08
CA ASP A 5 9.59 -13.24 25.50
C ASP A 5 10.50 -12.59 24.43
N ARG A 6 10.35 -13.02 23.17
CA ARG A 6 11.11 -12.54 22.00
C ARG A 6 10.41 -11.36 21.33
N TYR A 7 10.18 -10.31 22.12
CA TYR A 7 9.49 -9.10 21.66
C TYR A 7 10.24 -8.38 20.54
N SER A 8 11.57 -8.29 20.63
CA SER A 8 12.41 -7.66 19.62
C SER A 8 12.28 -8.33 18.25
N ASP A 9 12.31 -9.66 18.19
CA ASP A 9 12.19 -10.42 16.94
C ASP A 9 10.82 -10.21 16.29
N TYR A 10 9.76 -10.18 17.11
CA TYR A 10 8.41 -9.89 16.62
C TYR A 10 8.33 -8.49 16.01
N LEU A 11 8.91 -7.48 16.69
CA LEU A 11 8.96 -6.11 16.19
C LEU A 11 9.75 -6.00 14.89
N TYR A 12 10.91 -6.66 14.78
CA TYR A 12 11.68 -6.67 13.53
C TYR A 12 10.94 -7.36 12.40
N PHE A 13 10.34 -8.53 12.66
CA PHE A 13 9.57 -9.24 11.67
C PHE A 13 8.36 -8.43 11.20
N HIS A 14 7.60 -7.85 12.14
CA HIS A 14 6.47 -6.98 11.81
C HIS A 14 6.90 -5.77 11.00
N GLY A 15 7.99 -5.10 11.40
CA GLY A 15 8.55 -3.96 10.68
C GLY A 15 8.93 -4.33 9.25
N MET A 16 9.62 -5.46 9.04
CA MET A 16 9.96 -5.96 7.70
C MET A 16 8.71 -6.27 6.88
N ALA A 17 7.69 -6.90 7.47
CA ALA A 17 6.44 -7.20 6.77
C ALA A 17 5.73 -5.93 6.30
N VAL A 18 5.64 -4.90 7.16
CA VAL A 18 5.03 -3.60 6.80
C VAL A 18 5.82 -2.91 5.69
N GLN A 19 7.16 -2.84 5.81
CA GLN A 19 8.00 -2.20 4.80
C GLN A 19 7.96 -2.94 3.46
N THR A 20 7.86 -4.27 3.48
CA THR A 20 7.70 -5.09 2.27
C THR A 20 6.36 -4.81 1.59
N ALA A 21 5.28 -4.68 2.35
CA ALA A 21 3.97 -4.34 1.81
C ALA A 21 3.95 -2.94 1.17
N GLU A 22 4.55 -1.94 1.83
CA GLU A 22 4.68 -0.58 1.29
C GLU A 22 5.54 -0.56 0.00
N ALA A 23 6.67 -1.26 0.00
CA ALA A 23 7.54 -1.37 -1.17
C ALA A 23 6.85 -2.09 -2.34
N MET A 24 6.11 -3.16 -2.07
CA MET A 24 5.34 -3.87 -3.09
C MET A 24 4.24 -2.99 -3.69
N ALA A 25 3.55 -2.20 -2.86
CA ALA A 25 2.54 -1.26 -3.33
C ALA A 25 3.15 -0.17 -4.23
N GLU A 26 4.32 0.36 -3.89
CA GLU A 26 5.03 1.33 -4.74
C GLU A 26 5.49 0.71 -6.06
N TRP A 27 6.09 -0.48 -6.01
CA TRP A 27 6.53 -1.20 -7.21
C TRP A 27 5.37 -1.50 -8.17
N LEU A 28 4.24 -1.98 -7.64
CA LEU A 28 3.05 -2.25 -8.43
C LEU A 28 2.50 -0.96 -9.05
N HIS A 29 2.48 0.14 -8.30
CA HIS A 29 2.04 1.43 -8.80
C HIS A 29 2.93 1.94 -9.95
N ALA A 30 4.25 1.82 -9.82
CA ALA A 30 5.20 2.14 -10.89
C ALA A 30 4.98 1.27 -12.14
N LYS A 31 4.73 -0.03 -11.96
CA LYS A 31 4.40 -0.94 -13.06
C LYS A 31 3.13 -0.51 -13.79
N ILE A 32 2.06 -0.19 -13.05
CA ILE A 32 0.79 0.29 -13.64
C ILE A 32 1.02 1.57 -14.44
N ARG A 33 1.74 2.57 -13.91
CA ARG A 33 2.01 3.83 -14.62
C ARG A 33 2.77 3.59 -15.93
N ARG A 34 3.76 2.70 -15.91
CA ARG A 34 4.51 2.30 -17.12
C ARG A 34 3.61 1.61 -18.15
N GLU A 35 2.77 0.69 -17.70
CA GLU A 35 1.82 -0.02 -18.57
C GLU A 35 0.75 0.91 -19.17
N LEU A 36 0.44 2.01 -18.48
CA LEU A 36 -0.45 3.07 -18.98
C LEU A 36 0.25 4.06 -19.93
N GLY A 37 1.54 3.89 -20.22
CA GLY A 37 2.30 4.73 -21.14
C GLY A 37 3.03 5.93 -20.51
N PHE A 38 3.03 6.07 -19.18
CA PHE A 38 3.73 7.15 -18.47
C PHE A 38 5.15 6.76 -18.04
N GLY A 39 5.75 5.77 -18.72
CA GLY A 39 7.08 5.27 -18.37
C GLY A 39 8.18 6.32 -18.48
N ASP A 40 8.05 7.24 -19.43
CA ASP A 40 9.02 8.34 -19.63
C ASP A 40 8.92 9.43 -18.55
N GLU A 41 7.84 9.44 -17.76
CA GLU A 41 7.62 10.35 -16.62
C GLU A 41 8.01 9.71 -15.27
N GLU A 42 8.59 8.52 -15.29
CA GLU A 42 9.04 7.84 -14.08
C GLU A 42 10.30 8.51 -13.50
N PRO A 43 10.36 8.71 -12.16
CA PRO A 43 11.56 9.24 -11.53
C PRO A 43 12.72 8.27 -11.68
N ASP A 44 13.90 8.80 -11.99
CA ASP A 44 15.16 8.05 -12.10
C ASP A 44 15.79 7.73 -10.74
N ASN A 45 15.24 8.29 -9.65
CA ASN A 45 15.77 8.15 -8.31
C ASN A 45 14.68 7.97 -7.24
N VAL A 46 15.06 7.27 -6.18
CA VAL A 46 14.17 6.91 -5.06
C VAL A 46 13.68 8.13 -4.28
N ARG A 47 14.46 9.23 -4.22
CA ARG A 47 14.06 10.44 -3.48
C ARG A 47 12.89 11.13 -4.15
N ASP A 48 12.90 11.23 -5.47
CA ASP A 48 11.81 11.81 -6.25
C ASP A 48 10.57 10.91 -6.25
N MET A 49 10.76 9.58 -6.26
CA MET A 49 9.68 8.61 -6.02
C MET A 49 8.99 8.84 -4.66
N PHE A 50 9.75 8.98 -3.56
CA PHE A 50 9.17 9.29 -2.24
C PHE A 50 8.50 10.66 -2.16
N LYS A 51 8.91 11.62 -2.99
CA LYS A 51 8.26 12.92 -3.15
C LYS A 51 7.06 12.88 -4.10
N GLN A 52 6.67 11.70 -4.58
CA GLN A 52 5.58 11.49 -5.54
C GLN A 52 5.74 12.30 -6.83
N ARG A 53 6.99 12.47 -7.30
CA ARG A 53 7.29 13.13 -8.59
C ARG A 53 7.15 12.14 -9.75
N TYR A 54 5.96 11.57 -9.87
CA TYR A 54 5.53 10.71 -10.97
C TYR A 54 4.12 11.12 -11.40
N HIS A 55 3.67 10.65 -12.56
CA HIS A 55 2.32 10.91 -13.04
C HIS A 55 1.25 10.19 -12.19
N GLY A 56 0.26 10.92 -11.66
CA GLY A 56 -0.87 10.34 -10.93
C GLY A 56 -0.64 10.10 -9.43
N SER A 57 -1.55 9.38 -8.79
CA SER A 57 -1.54 9.14 -7.33
C SER A 57 -2.28 7.85 -6.98
N ARG A 58 -1.90 7.24 -5.86
CA ARG A 58 -2.61 6.09 -5.28
C ARG A 58 -3.25 6.52 -3.97
N TYR A 59 -4.54 6.30 -3.83
CA TYR A 59 -5.30 6.67 -2.64
C TYR A 59 -5.68 5.43 -1.84
N SER A 60 -5.87 5.63 -0.54
CA SER A 60 -6.43 4.62 0.36
C SER A 60 -7.69 5.15 1.01
N PHE A 61 -8.67 4.26 1.18
CA PHE A 61 -9.86 4.56 1.97
C PHE A 61 -9.50 4.86 3.42
N GLY A 62 -10.21 5.81 4.03
CA GLY A 62 -9.92 6.35 5.36
C GLY A 62 -9.00 7.58 5.37
N TYR A 63 -8.46 7.99 4.22
CA TYR A 63 -7.74 9.26 4.08
C TYR A 63 -8.64 10.39 3.58
N PRO A 64 -8.28 11.67 3.75
CA PRO A 64 -9.15 12.79 3.37
C PRO A 64 -9.64 12.81 1.92
N ALA A 65 -8.87 12.27 0.96
CA ALA A 65 -9.31 12.14 -0.43
C ALA A 65 -10.36 11.03 -0.65
N CYS A 66 -10.38 10.02 0.21
CA CYS A 66 -11.31 8.89 0.18
C CYS A 66 -11.79 8.57 1.61
N PRO A 67 -12.62 9.42 2.24
CA PRO A 67 -12.89 9.36 3.68
C PRO A 67 -13.76 8.15 4.08
N ASN A 68 -14.56 7.62 3.17
CA ASN A 68 -15.45 6.50 3.44
C ASN A 68 -14.67 5.17 3.48
N MET A 69 -14.53 4.59 4.67
CA MET A 69 -13.82 3.32 4.87
C MET A 69 -14.56 2.14 4.23
N GLU A 70 -15.89 2.19 4.14
CA GLU A 70 -16.70 1.06 3.65
C GLU A 70 -16.51 0.81 2.15
N ASP A 71 -16.06 1.80 1.38
CA ASP A 71 -15.81 1.64 -0.05
C ASP A 71 -14.64 0.69 -0.35
N GLN A 72 -13.81 0.35 0.65
CA GLN A 72 -12.77 -0.67 0.50
C GLN A 72 -13.34 -2.06 0.17
N TYR A 73 -14.56 -2.38 0.60
CA TYR A 73 -15.17 -3.68 0.29
C TYR A 73 -15.39 -3.87 -1.21
N LYS A 74 -15.81 -2.80 -1.90
CA LYS A 74 -15.96 -2.80 -3.37
C LYS A 74 -14.62 -3.01 -4.06
N GLN A 75 -13.55 -2.39 -3.56
CA GLN A 75 -12.20 -2.59 -4.09
C GLN A 75 -11.74 -4.04 -3.93
N LEU A 76 -11.95 -4.64 -2.76
CA LEU A 76 -11.57 -6.02 -2.47
C LEU A 76 -12.33 -7.04 -3.34
N GLU A 77 -13.61 -6.77 -3.59
CA GLU A 77 -14.45 -7.56 -4.49
C GLU A 77 -13.95 -7.46 -5.94
N LEU A 78 -13.72 -6.24 -6.45
CA LEU A 78 -13.20 -6.01 -7.81
C LEU A 78 -11.83 -6.68 -8.04
N LEU A 79 -10.98 -6.71 -7.02
CA LEU A 79 -9.65 -7.33 -7.10
C LEU A 79 -9.67 -8.85 -6.90
N GLY A 80 -10.79 -9.45 -6.47
CA GLY A 80 -10.86 -10.87 -6.12
C GLY A 80 -9.80 -11.25 -5.08
N SER A 81 -9.75 -10.47 -4.00
CA SER A 81 -8.73 -10.56 -2.94
C SER A 81 -8.79 -11.85 -2.10
N ASP A 82 -9.93 -12.53 -2.12
CA ASP A 82 -10.14 -13.86 -1.52
C ASP A 82 -9.18 -14.91 -2.10
N ARG A 83 -8.78 -14.77 -3.37
CA ARG A 83 -7.80 -15.65 -4.05
C ARG A 83 -6.44 -15.69 -3.36
N ILE A 84 -6.11 -14.66 -2.59
CA ILE A 84 -4.87 -14.54 -1.82
C ILE A 84 -5.12 -14.57 -0.30
N ASN A 85 -6.31 -15.00 0.12
CA ASN A 85 -6.75 -15.03 1.52
C ASN A 85 -6.65 -13.66 2.21
N MET A 86 -6.90 -12.57 1.47
CA MET A 86 -6.90 -11.21 2.00
C MET A 86 -8.34 -10.74 2.23
N TYR A 87 -8.65 -10.32 3.46
CA TYR A 87 -9.98 -9.87 3.87
C TYR A 87 -9.88 -8.58 4.69
N SER A 88 -10.91 -7.74 4.63
CA SER A 88 -11.04 -6.58 5.52
C SER A 88 -11.77 -6.97 6.80
N ALA A 89 -11.26 -6.51 7.95
CA ALA A 89 -11.99 -6.55 9.22
C ALA A 89 -12.58 -5.16 9.48
N ALA A 90 -13.85 -5.09 9.92
CA ALA A 90 -14.64 -3.86 10.08
C ALA A 90 -14.02 -2.74 10.94
N ARG A 91 -12.87 -2.96 11.58
CA ARG A 91 -12.18 -2.03 12.48
C ARG A 91 -10.72 -1.76 12.12
N TYR A 92 -10.16 -2.45 11.13
CA TYR A 92 -8.76 -2.32 10.73
C TYR A 92 -8.66 -1.96 9.25
N SER A 93 -8.12 -0.78 8.97
CA SER A 93 -7.72 -0.39 7.63
C SER A 93 -6.58 -1.28 7.15
N ILE A 94 -6.62 -1.70 5.90
CA ILE A 94 -5.46 -2.27 5.23
C ILE A 94 -4.43 -1.13 5.16
N TYR A 95 -3.30 -1.28 5.86
CA TYR A 95 -2.41 -0.18 6.23
C TYR A 95 -1.96 0.71 5.04
N LYS A 96 -2.01 2.03 5.31
CA LYS A 96 -1.25 3.18 4.74
C LYS A 96 -0.95 3.18 3.23
N LEU A 97 -1.56 4.13 2.50
CA LEU A 97 -0.92 4.74 1.33
C LEU A 97 -1.04 6.26 1.37
N TYR A 98 0.10 6.87 1.04
CA TYR A 98 0.41 8.28 1.14
C TYR A 98 -0.71 9.22 0.70
N GLN A 99 -1.08 10.09 1.63
CA GLN A 99 -1.95 11.23 1.40
C GLN A 99 -1.25 12.21 0.45
N VAL A 100 -1.93 12.55 -0.64
CA VAL A 100 -1.58 13.69 -1.50
C VAL A 100 -1.44 14.92 -0.62
N ARG A 101 -0.29 15.59 -0.70
CA ARG A 101 -0.14 16.95 -0.20
C ARG A 101 -0.42 17.91 -1.34
#